data_AF-A0A4R3UNK3-F1
#
_entry.id   AF-A0A4R3UNK3-F1
#
_cell.length_a   1.000
_cell.length_b   1.000
_cell.length_c   1.000
_cell.angle_alpha   90.00
_cell.angle_beta   90.00
_cell.angle_gamma   90.00
#
_symmetry.space_group_name_H-M   'P 1'
#
loop_
_entity.id
_entity.type
_entity.pdbx_description
1 polymer ?
#
loop_
_entity_poly.entity_id
_entity_poly.type
_entity_poly.pdbx_seq_one_letter_code
_entity_poly.pdbx_strand_id
1 'polypeptide(L)' 'MAISDATYARLLSLADQAPLECLPLTSRTLIYAKTLGYHQIGQIRSTPSHRLLADLGEERTEELKRALYDFGMRQPAPHD' A
#
# COMPACT_ATOMS: atom_id res chain seq x y z
N MET A 1 -12.89 18.79 12.11
CA MET A 1 -11.54 18.85 12.72
C MET A 1 -10.56 18.30 11.69
N ALA A 2 -9.75 19.15 11.07
CA ALA A 2 -8.68 18.69 10.19
C ALA A 2 -7.49 18.28 11.05
N ILE A 3 -6.94 17.09 10.81
CA ILE A 3 -5.67 16.65 11.39
C ILE A 3 -4.55 17.49 10.79
N SER A 4 -3.57 17.89 11.59
CA SER A 4 -2.38 18.58 11.07
C SER A 4 -1.55 17.65 10.21
N ASP A 5 -0.82 18.20 9.22
CA ASP A 5 0.04 17.42 8.31
C ASP A 5 1.07 16.58 9.06
N ALA A 6 1.61 17.11 10.16
CA ALA A 6 2.54 16.36 11.03
C ALA A 6 1.87 15.15 11.69
N THR A 7 0.59 15.27 12.07
CA THR A 7 -0.19 14.15 12.62
C THR A 7 -0.51 13.13 11.54
N TYR A 8 -0.90 13.60 10.35
CA TYR A 8 -1.14 12.73 9.19
C TYR A 8 0.13 11.95 8.78
N ALA A 9 1.28 12.62 8.72
CA ALA A 9 2.56 11.98 8.40
C ALA A 9 2.95 10.90 9.41
N ARG A 10 2.67 11.12 10.71
CA ARG A 10 2.88 10.10 11.76
C ARG A 10 1.94 8.92 11.61
N LEU A 11 0.66 9.16 11.34
CA LEU A 11 -0.32 8.10 11.09
C LEU A 11 0.04 7.28 9.85
N LEU A 12 0.47 7.94 8.78
CA LEU A 12 0.96 7.31 7.56
C LEU A 12 2.20 6.45 7.83
N SER A 13 3.17 6.98 8.60
CA SER A 13 4.38 6.26 8.98
C SER A 13 4.11 5.02 9.84
N LEU A 14 3.05 5.07 10.67
CA LEU A 14 2.60 3.91 11.44
C LEU A 14 1.94 2.88 10.53
N ALA A 15 1.08 3.33 9.63
CA ALA A 15 0.41 2.45 8.68
C ALA A 15 1.39 1.80 7.70
N ASP A 16 2.50 2.46 7.34
CA ASP A 16 3.57 1.88 6.53
C ASP A 16 4.27 0.69 7.19
N GLN A 17 4.41 0.73 8.51
CA GLN A 17 5.03 -0.34 9.30
C GLN A 17 4.10 -1.54 9.49
N ALA A 18 2.81 -1.38 9.20
CA ALA A 18 1.87 -2.48 9.32
C ALA A 18 2.20 -3.60 8.33
N PRO A 19 2.00 -4.87 8.73
CA PRO A 19 2.21 -5.99 7.84
C PRO A 19 1.20 -5.96 6.69
N LEU A 20 1.61 -6.51 5.55
CA LEU A 20 0.75 -6.59 4.36
C LEU A 20 -0.55 -7.38 4.64
N GLU A 21 -0.54 -8.26 5.64
CA GLU A 21 -1.69 -9.05 6.10
C GLU A 21 -2.83 -8.19 6.66
N CYS A 22 -2.55 -6.94 7.04
CA CYS A 22 -3.60 -6.01 7.49
C CYS A 22 -4.45 -5.48 6.32
N LEU A 23 -3.98 -5.63 5.08
CA LEU A 23 -4.77 -5.24 3.91
C LEU A 23 -5.81 -6.32 3.56
N PRO A 24 -7.00 -5.92 3.09
CA PRO A 24 -8.04 -6.85 2.65
C PRO A 24 -7.70 -7.47 1.28
N LEU A 25 -6.63 -8.27 1.23
CA LEU A 25 -6.13 -8.96 0.04
C LEU A 25 -6.60 -10.42 0.04
N THR A 26 -6.75 -10.98 -1.16
CA THR A 26 -6.86 -12.43 -1.31
C THR A 26 -5.59 -13.12 -0.83
N SER A 27 -5.73 -14.32 -0.25
CA SER A 27 -4.58 -15.12 0.20
C SER A 27 -3.58 -15.39 -0.92
N ARG A 28 -4.06 -15.52 -2.17
CA ARG A 28 -3.20 -15.72 -3.34
C ARG A 28 -2.30 -14.52 -3.59
N THR A 29 -2.85 -13.31 -3.58
CA THR A 29 -2.08 -12.08 -3.80
C THR A 29 -1.14 -11.79 -2.64
N LEU A 30 -1.58 -12.02 -1.40
CA LEU A 30 -0.75 -11.90 -0.21
C LEU A 30 0.48 -12.82 -0.27
N ILE A 31 0.27 -14.12 -0.52
CA ILE A 31 1.35 -15.11 -0.58
C ILE A 31 2.34 -14.73 -1.70
N TYR A 32 1.82 -14.38 -2.88
CA TYR A 32 2.65 -14.02 -4.02
C TYR A 32 3.49 -12.77 -3.75
N ALA A 33 2.89 -11.71 -3.19
CA ALA A 33 3.62 -10.51 -2.80
C ALA A 33 4.72 -10.82 -1.76
N LYS A 34 4.43 -11.68 -0.78
CA LYS A 34 5.44 -12.11 0.22
C LYS A 34 6.59 -12.90 -0.41
N THR A 35 6.34 -13.73 -1.43
CA THR A 35 7.42 -14.44 -2.14
C THR A 35 8.37 -13.50 -2.90
N LEU A 36 7.90 -12.31 -3.26
CA LEU A 36 8.69 -11.27 -3.91
C LEU A 36 9.38 -10.32 -2.91
N GLY A 37 9.23 -10.56 -1.60
CA GLY A 37 9.84 -9.76 -0.55
C GLY A 37 8.99 -8.57 -0.06
N TYR A 38 7.73 -8.48 -0.49
CA TYR A 38 6.78 -7.50 0.04
C TYR A 38 6.11 -8.04 1.32
N HIS A 39 6.50 -7.48 2.46
CA HIS A 39 6.03 -7.86 3.80
C HIS A 39 5.23 -6.76 4.49
N GLN A 40 5.46 -5.49 4.12
CA GLN A 40 4.89 -4.32 4.79
C GLN A 40 4.15 -3.42 3.80
N ILE A 41 3.13 -2.72 4.30
CA ILE A 41 2.30 -1.79 3.52
C ILE A 41 3.18 -0.69 2.89
N GLY A 42 4.15 -0.17 3.65
CA GLY A 42 5.05 0.89 3.19
C GLY A 42 5.92 0.50 2.00
N GLN A 43 6.24 -0.79 1.85
CA GLN A 43 6.99 -1.28 0.69
C GLN A 43 6.15 -1.20 -0.58
N ILE A 44 4.86 -1.56 -0.52
CA ILE A 44 3.96 -1.41 -1.68
C ILE A 44 3.78 0.08 -2.00
N ARG A 45 3.52 0.92 -0.98
CA ARG A 45 3.29 2.36 -1.17
C ARG A 45 4.49 3.10 -1.75
N SER A 46 5.70 2.72 -1.33
CA SER A 46 6.95 3.34 -1.78
C SER A 46 7.47 2.77 -3.09
N THR A 47 6.97 1.61 -3.53
CA THR A 47 7.40 0.99 -4.78
C THR A 47 6.71 1.68 -5.96
N PRO A 48 7.46 2.10 -6.99
CA PRO A 48 6.87 2.68 -8.19
C PRO A 48 5.86 1.73 -8.86
N SER A 49 4.75 2.27 -9.37
CA SER A 49 3.68 1.47 -9.95
C SER A 49 4.14 0.59 -11.13
N HIS A 50 5.09 1.06 -11.96
CA HIS A 50 5.64 0.26 -13.06
C HIS A 50 6.40 -0.98 -12.55
N ARG A 51 7.06 -0.88 -11.39
CA ARG A 51 7.79 -1.99 -10.78
C ARG A 51 6.83 -2.99 -10.14
N LEU A 52 5.80 -2.49 -9.43
CA LEU A 52 4.73 -3.35 -8.93
C LEU A 52 4.05 -4.13 -10.08
N LEU A 53 3.77 -3.48 -11.21
CA LEU A 53 3.20 -4.13 -12.38
C LEU A 53 4.13 -5.21 -12.95
N ALA A 54 5.43 -4.95 -13.03
CA ALA A 54 6.41 -5.92 -13.50
C ALA A 54 6.54 -7.14 -12.57
N ASP A 55 6.48 -6.92 -11.25
CA ASP A 55 6.64 -7.98 -10.26
C ASP A 55 5.35 -8.81 -10.05
N LEU A 56 4.19 -8.15 -10.01
CA LEU A 56 2.92 -8.74 -9.56
C LEU A 56 1.93 -9.03 -10.69
N GLY A 57 2.08 -8.33 -11.81
CA GLY A 57 1.08 -8.26 -12.88
C GLY A 57 -0.03 -7.24 -12.59
N GLU A 58 -0.82 -6.95 -13.60
CA GLU A 58 -1.87 -5.92 -13.57
C GLU A 58 -2.95 -6.21 -12.53
N GLU A 59 -3.53 -7.42 -12.55
CA GLU A 59 -4.63 -7.82 -11.67
C GLU A 59 -4.28 -7.66 -10.18
N ARG A 60 -3.13 -8.20 -9.75
CA ARG A 60 -2.67 -8.14 -8.36
C ARG A 60 -2.27 -6.73 -7.94
N THR A 61 -1.70 -5.96 -8.87
CA THR A 61 -1.34 -4.57 -8.62
C THR A 61 -2.59 -3.71 -8.37
N GLU A 62 -3.64 -3.90 -9.16
CA GLU A 62 -4.92 -3.21 -8.95
C GLU A 62 -5.59 -3.63 -7.64
N GLU A 63 -5.57 -4.92 -7.30
CA GLU A 63 -6.05 -5.40 -6.00
C GLU A 63 -5.29 -4.73 -4.83
N LEU A 64 -3.96 -4.65 -4.91
CA LEU A 64 -3.13 -3.99 -3.90
C LEU A 64 -3.44 -2.50 -3.76
N LYS A 65 -3.57 -1.77 -4.88
CA LYS A 65 -3.95 -0.35 -4.86
C LYS A 65 -5.34 -0.14 -4.25
N ARG A 66 -6.30 -0.99 -4.61
CA ARG A 66 -7.66 -0.92 -4.06
C ARG A 66 -7.66 -1.20 -2.57
N ALA A 67 -6.92 -2.21 -2.12
CA ALA A 67 -6.80 -2.53 -0.70
C ALA A 67 -6.13 -1.40 0.09
N LEU A 68 -5.10 -0.74 -0.47
CA LEU A 68 -4.49 0.46 0.13
C LEU A 68 -5.50 1.60 0.26
N TYR A 69 -6.31 1.83 -0.78
CA TYR A 69 -7.35 2.85 -0.77
C TYR A 69 -8.40 2.56 0.32
N ASP A 70 -8.88 1.33 0.40
CA ASP A 70 -9.87 0.89 1.40
C ASP A 70 -9.31 0.93 2.82
N PHE A 71 -8.00 0.73 3.00
CA PHE A 71 -7.29 0.90 4.28
C PHE A 71 -7.17 2.38 4.71
N GLY A 72 -7.58 3.32 3.86
CA GLY A 72 -7.51 4.76 4.14
C GLY A 72 -6.17 5.40 3.78
N MET A 73 -5.26 4.67 3.12
CA MET A 73 -4.01 5.19 2.58
C MET A 73 -4.29 5.90 1.26
N ARG A 74 -4.88 7.09 1.34
CA ARG A 74 -5.01 7.96 0.17
C ARG A 74 -3.59 8.41 -0.19
N GLN A 75 -3.12 8.06 -1.40
CA GLN A 75 -2.02 8.82 -1.98
C GLN A 75 -2.45 10.29 -1.95
N PRO A 76 -1.64 11.20 -1.39
CA PRO A 76 -1.93 12.62 -1.52
C PRO A 76 -2.00 12.88 -3.02
N ALA A 77 -3.17 13.30 -3.51
CA ALA A 77 -3.25 13.85 -4.85
C ALA A 77 -2.21 14.98 -4.93
N PRO A 78 -1.43 15.08 -6.01
CA PRO A 78 -0.62 16.27 -6.20
C PRO A 78 -1.58 17.47 -6.17
N HIS A 79 -1.44 18.32 -5.16
CA HIS A 79 -2.02 19.64 -5.21
C HIS A 79 -1.21 20.40 -6.26
N ASP A 80 -1.84 20.69 -7.40
CA ASP A 80 -1.41 21.75 -8.32
C ASP A 80 -1.28 23.09 -7.57
#